data_AF-A0A7C4G6J0-F1
#
_entry.id   AF-A0A7C4G6J0-F1
#
_cell.length_a   1.000
_cell.length_b   1.000
_cell.length_c   1.000
_cell.angle_alpha   90.00
_cell.angle_beta   90.00
_cell.angle_gamma   90.00
#
_symmetry.space_group_name_H-M   'P 1'
#
loop_
_entity.id
_entity.type
_entity.pdbx_description
1 polymer ?
#
loop_
_entity_poly.entity_id
_entity_poly.type
_entity_poly.pdbx_seq_one_letter_code
_entity_poly.pdbx_strand_id
1 'polypeptide(L)'
;MRQLNYTTPSGIRVTRTALRSPYRRGLRRLLRELDDHRGFYLSSGYEYPGRYSRWDIASVHPPLEIVGRGREIAFRALNERGSKMLRMFEPLIGRHPHWESFEAAPGLLSGRLKPLPPLFPEEQRSKQPSAFSILRALIEEFRTPKDSRLGLVGAFGYDLLFQFDPIRLRFPRVDQKDLHLLFCDDIWFMDRKKEIVEHFEYD
;
A
#
# COMPACT_ATOMS: atom_id res chain seq x y z
N MET A 1 -24.03 2.75 -10.73
CA MET A 1 -22.63 3.20 -10.73
C MET A 1 -22.58 4.55 -10.03
N ARG A 2 -21.75 4.74 -9.01
CA ARG A 2 -21.62 6.02 -8.30
C ARG A 2 -20.18 6.52 -8.43
N GLN A 3 -20.00 7.69 -9.01
CA GLN A 3 -18.68 8.30 -9.17
C GLN A 3 -18.39 9.32 -8.07
N LEU A 4 -17.11 9.43 -7.70
CA LEU A 4 -16.56 10.47 -6.86
C LEU A 4 -15.32 11.03 -7.54
N ASN A 5 -15.24 12.35 -7.68
CA ASN A 5 -14.09 13.05 -8.22
C ASN A 5 -13.49 13.95 -7.15
N TYR A 6 -12.17 13.97 -7.04
CA TYR A 6 -11.44 14.90 -6.18
C TYR A 6 -10.03 15.13 -6.73
N THR A 7 -9.39 16.19 -6.23
CA THR A 7 -8.01 16.52 -6.55
C THR A 7 -7.20 16.44 -5.27
N THR A 8 -6.04 15.78 -5.31
CA THR A 8 -5.11 15.67 -4.19
C THR A 8 -4.34 16.98 -3.97
N PRO A 9 -3.66 17.17 -2.83
CA PRO A 9 -2.89 18.39 -2.55
C PRO A 9 -1.84 18.73 -3.63
N SER A 10 -1.20 17.73 -4.23
CA SER A 10 -0.22 17.91 -5.30
C SER A 10 -0.85 18.03 -6.70
N GLY A 11 -2.19 18.04 -6.81
CA GLY A 11 -2.89 18.24 -8.07
C GLY A 11 -3.25 16.97 -8.86
N ILE A 12 -3.07 15.78 -8.28
CA ILE A 12 -3.49 14.52 -8.92
C ILE A 12 -5.01 14.48 -8.93
N ARG A 13 -5.60 14.34 -10.12
CA ARG A 13 -7.05 14.15 -10.26
C ARG A 13 -7.35 12.67 -10.08
N VAL A 14 -8.29 12.36 -9.18
CA VAL A 14 -8.70 11.00 -8.87
C VAL A 14 -10.18 10.84 -9.14
N THR A 15 -10.53 9.82 -9.92
CA THR A 15 -11.91 9.41 -10.16
C THR A 15 -12.13 8.03 -9.57
N ARG A 16 -13.01 7.92 -8.57
CA ARG A 16 -13.44 6.64 -7.99
C ARG A 16 -14.81 6.26 -8.52
N THR A 17 -14.91 5.10 -9.14
CA THR A 17 -16.15 4.46 -9.55
C THR A 17 -16.53 3.38 -8.53
N ALA A 18 -17.74 3.47 -7.97
CA ALA A 18 -18.30 2.44 -7.10
C ALA A 18 -19.40 1.64 -7.81
N LEU A 19 -19.25 0.32 -7.79
CA LEU A 19 -20.15 -0.67 -8.36
C LEU A 19 -20.65 -1.61 -7.25
N ARG A 20 -21.84 -2.18 -7.47
CA ARG A 20 -22.38 -3.26 -6.64
C ARG A 20 -22.49 -4.51 -7.49
N SER A 21 -22.03 -5.63 -6.96
CA SER A 21 -22.09 -6.92 -7.64
C SER A 21 -23.02 -7.88 -6.87
N PRO A 22 -23.72 -8.80 -7.56
CA PRO A 22 -24.54 -9.81 -6.88
C PRO A 22 -23.70 -10.68 -5.95
N TYR A 23 -24.08 -10.72 -4.67
CA TYR A 23 -23.38 -11.49 -3.63
C TYR A 23 -23.21 -12.98 -3.98
N ARG A 24 -24.20 -13.59 -4.65
CA ARG A 24 -24.13 -14.99 -5.08
C ARG A 24 -22.93 -15.32 -5.97
N ARG A 25 -22.44 -14.35 -6.77
CA ARG A 25 -21.22 -14.55 -7.57
C ARG A 25 -19.96 -14.56 -6.69
N GLY A 26 -20.00 -13.86 -5.56
CA GLY A 26 -18.90 -13.72 -4.61
C GLY A 26 -17.62 -13.22 -5.28
N LEU A 27 -16.47 -13.61 -4.69
CA LEU A 27 -15.13 -13.25 -5.17
C LEU A 27 -14.41 -14.43 -5.86
N ARG A 28 -15.15 -15.48 -6.27
CA ARG A 28 -14.55 -16.71 -6.85
C ARG A 28 -13.72 -16.47 -8.10
N ARG A 29 -14.08 -15.48 -8.91
CA ARG A 29 -13.31 -15.09 -10.10
C ARG A 29 -11.94 -14.54 -9.69
N LEU A 30 -11.90 -13.62 -8.73
CA LEU A 30 -10.68 -13.02 -8.21
C LEU A 30 -9.76 -14.07 -7.60
N LEU A 31 -10.31 -15.04 -6.87
CA LEU A 31 -9.54 -16.15 -6.32
C LEU A 31 -8.80 -16.95 -7.40
N ARG A 32 -9.43 -17.21 -8.55
CA ARG A 32 -8.76 -17.88 -9.68
C ARG A 32 -7.70 -17.00 -10.33
N GLU A 33 -7.98 -15.70 -10.47
CA GLU A 33 -7.01 -14.77 -11.04
C GLU A 33 -5.75 -14.65 -10.15
N LEU A 34 -5.89 -14.80 -8.83
CA LEU A 34 -4.76 -14.80 -7.90
C LEU A 34 -3.82 -16.00 -8.04
N ASP A 35 -4.23 -17.08 -8.74
CA ASP A 35 -3.34 -18.20 -9.03
C ASP A 35 -2.22 -17.79 -10.01
N ASP A 36 -2.51 -16.86 -10.93
CA ASP A 36 -1.59 -16.45 -12.01
C ASP A 36 -1.18 -14.97 -11.94
N HIS A 37 -1.83 -14.17 -11.10
CA HIS A 37 -1.65 -12.74 -11.04
C HIS A 37 -1.38 -12.23 -9.63
N ARG A 38 -0.56 -11.18 -9.53
CA ARG A 38 -0.31 -10.49 -8.27
C ARG A 38 -1.59 -9.86 -7.76
N GLY A 39 -1.76 -9.90 -6.46
CA GLY A 39 -2.92 -9.37 -5.77
C GLY A 39 -2.95 -9.86 -4.34
N PHE A 40 -4.10 -9.71 -3.69
CA PHE A 40 -4.31 -10.23 -2.35
C PHE A 40 -5.76 -10.70 -2.16
N TYR A 41 -5.93 -11.57 -1.17
CA TYR A 41 -7.23 -11.94 -0.62
C TYR A 41 -7.13 -11.99 0.91
N LEU A 42 -7.92 -11.15 1.59
CA LEU A 42 -8.02 -11.13 3.05
C LEU A 42 -9.43 -11.57 3.45
N SER A 43 -9.52 -12.60 4.29
CA SER A 43 -10.79 -13.13 4.78
C SER A 43 -10.84 -13.08 6.29
N SER A 44 -11.88 -12.46 6.84
CA SER A 44 -12.24 -12.55 8.24
C SER A 44 -13.54 -13.33 8.39
N GLY A 45 -13.46 -14.56 8.91
CA GLY A 45 -14.63 -15.36 9.28
C GLY A 45 -15.16 -15.05 10.68
N TYR A 46 -14.41 -14.30 11.49
CA TYR A 46 -14.70 -14.05 12.89
C TYR A 46 -15.53 -12.77 13.06
N GLU A 47 -16.55 -12.84 13.90
CA GLU A 47 -17.36 -11.69 14.29
C GLU A 47 -17.21 -11.45 15.79
N TYR A 48 -16.86 -10.22 16.15
CA TYR A 48 -16.93 -9.73 17.51
C TYR A 48 -17.56 -8.34 17.46
N PRO A 49 -18.71 -8.11 18.13
CA PRO A 49 -19.43 -6.85 18.05
C PRO A 49 -18.51 -5.65 18.29
N GLY A 50 -18.50 -4.72 17.34
CA GLY A 50 -17.69 -3.50 17.40
C GLY A 50 -16.18 -3.67 17.16
N ARG A 51 -15.65 -4.88 16.94
CA ARG A 51 -14.21 -5.10 16.66
C ARG A 51 -13.90 -5.86 15.38
N TYR A 52 -14.64 -6.94 15.09
CA TYR A 52 -14.42 -7.77 13.92
C TYR A 52 -15.73 -7.96 13.18
N SER A 53 -15.68 -7.75 11.87
CA SER A 53 -16.80 -7.99 10.98
C SER A 53 -16.41 -9.07 9.98
N ARG A 54 -17.42 -9.76 9.42
CA ARG A 54 -17.21 -10.79 8.41
C ARG A 54 -17.02 -10.17 7.04
N TRP A 55 -15.78 -9.87 6.69
CA TRP A 55 -15.41 -9.27 5.41
C TRP A 55 -14.45 -10.16 4.66
N ASP A 56 -14.65 -10.22 3.34
CA ASP A 56 -13.58 -10.53 2.41
C ASP A 56 -13.17 -9.26 1.66
N ILE A 57 -11.87 -9.08 1.47
CA ILE A 57 -11.31 -7.98 0.69
C ILE A 57 -10.35 -8.58 -0.32
N ALA A 58 -10.46 -8.18 -1.58
CA ALA A 58 -9.60 -8.71 -2.63
C ALA A 58 -9.24 -7.65 -3.66
N SER A 59 -8.06 -7.78 -4.25
CA SER A 59 -7.60 -6.98 -5.37
C SER A 59 -6.66 -7.83 -6.22
N VAL A 60 -6.65 -7.61 -7.52
CA VAL A 60 -5.82 -8.30 -8.52
C VAL A 60 -5.24 -7.27 -9.47
N HIS A 61 -4.12 -7.61 -10.13
CA HIS A 61 -3.45 -6.73 -11.09
C HIS A 61 -3.07 -5.33 -10.56
N PRO A 62 -2.49 -5.22 -9.36
CA PRO A 62 -2.09 -3.93 -8.81
C PRO A 62 -1.14 -3.20 -9.77
N PRO A 63 -1.28 -1.88 -9.97
CA PRO A 63 -0.42 -1.09 -10.86
C PRO A 63 1.05 -1.09 -10.42
N LEU A 64 1.32 -1.09 -9.12
CA LEU A 64 2.68 -1.04 -8.60
C LEU A 64 2.81 -1.74 -7.24
N GLU A 65 4.05 -2.10 -6.91
CA GLU A 65 4.44 -2.60 -5.60
C GLU A 65 5.45 -1.69 -4.90
N ILE A 66 5.48 -1.76 -3.58
CA ILE A 66 6.44 -1.07 -2.72
C ILE A 66 7.15 -2.13 -1.90
N VAL A 67 8.47 -2.24 -2.07
CA VAL A 67 9.30 -3.24 -1.39
C VAL A 67 10.37 -2.55 -0.57
N GLY A 68 10.48 -2.92 0.71
CA GLY A 68 11.51 -2.41 1.63
C GLY A 68 12.48 -3.52 2.06
N ARG A 69 13.76 -3.19 2.12
CA ARG A 69 14.84 -4.06 2.63
C ARG A 69 15.87 -3.21 3.39
N GLY A 70 15.91 -3.33 4.71
CA GLY A 70 16.72 -2.48 5.57
C GLY A 70 16.38 -1.00 5.37
N ARG A 71 17.33 -0.22 4.85
CA ARG A 71 17.13 1.21 4.55
C ARG A 71 16.76 1.47 3.09
N GLU A 72 16.76 0.44 2.25
CA GLU A 72 16.40 0.55 0.84
C GLU A 72 14.90 0.38 0.65
N ILE A 73 14.30 1.24 -0.17
CA ILE A 73 12.89 1.18 -0.56
C ILE A 73 12.81 1.31 -2.07
N ALA A 74 11.96 0.49 -2.69
CA ALA A 74 11.70 0.53 -4.12
C ALA A 74 10.20 0.52 -4.40
N PHE A 75 9.74 1.44 -5.22
CA PHE A 75 8.44 1.47 -5.86
C PHE A 75 8.61 0.97 -7.29
N ARG A 76 7.92 -0.12 -7.66
CA ARG A 76 8.08 -0.78 -8.95
C ARG A 76 6.76 -0.85 -9.68
N ALA A 77 6.75 -0.37 -10.91
CA ALA A 77 5.59 -0.55 -11.79
C ALA A 77 5.44 -2.03 -12.14
N LEU A 78 4.22 -2.53 -12.05
CA LEU A 78 3.83 -3.88 -12.44
C LEU A 78 3.14 -3.91 -13.81
N ASN A 79 2.72 -2.74 -14.30
CA ASN A 79 2.13 -2.53 -15.62
C ASN A 79 2.34 -1.09 -16.11
N GLU A 80 1.84 -0.76 -17.31
CA GLU A 80 1.96 0.59 -17.89
C GLU A 80 1.27 1.67 -17.03
N ARG A 81 0.14 1.33 -16.39
CA ARG A 81 -0.58 2.24 -15.49
C ARG A 81 0.28 2.57 -14.27
N GLY A 82 0.95 1.57 -13.69
CA GLY A 82 1.95 1.77 -12.65
C GLY A 82 3.08 2.70 -13.07
N SER A 83 3.58 2.57 -14.32
CA SER A 83 4.63 3.44 -14.83
C SER A 83 4.20 4.91 -14.91
N LYS A 84 2.94 5.16 -15.27
CA LYS A 84 2.34 6.51 -15.26
C LYS A 84 2.16 7.02 -13.82
N MET A 85 1.70 6.17 -12.91
CA MET A 85 1.57 6.52 -11.48
C MET A 85 2.90 6.90 -10.85
N LEU A 86 3.98 6.15 -11.12
CA LEU A 86 5.29 6.48 -10.59
C LEU A 86 5.76 7.88 -11.02
N ARG A 87 5.49 8.31 -12.26
CA ARG A 87 5.81 9.69 -12.68
C ARG A 87 5.02 10.75 -11.89
N MET A 88 3.80 10.43 -11.48
CA MET A 88 3.01 11.31 -10.60
C MET A 88 3.54 11.31 -9.16
N PHE A 89 4.06 10.16 -8.69
CA PHE A 89 4.58 10.01 -7.32
C PHE A 89 5.97 10.59 -7.16
N GLU A 90 6.80 10.58 -8.20
CA GLU A 90 8.18 11.08 -8.19
C GLU A 90 8.33 12.47 -7.54
N PRO A 91 7.60 13.54 -7.97
CA PRO A 91 7.75 14.86 -7.36
C PRO A 91 7.32 14.91 -5.89
N LEU A 92 6.38 14.04 -5.49
CA LEU A 92 5.89 13.92 -4.12
C LEU A 92 6.92 13.23 -3.23
N ILE A 93 7.40 12.04 -3.63
CA ILE A 93 8.23 11.19 -2.77
C ILE A 93 9.71 11.52 -2.91
N GLY A 94 10.18 11.92 -4.09
CA GLY A 94 11.62 12.16 -4.34
C GLY A 94 12.20 13.32 -3.55
N ARG A 95 11.35 14.28 -3.15
CA ARG A 95 11.73 15.44 -2.32
C ARG A 95 11.64 15.17 -0.82
N HIS A 96 11.28 13.96 -0.40
CA HIS A 96 11.06 13.67 1.00
C HIS A 96 12.37 13.77 1.82
N PRO A 97 12.41 14.48 2.96
CA PRO A 97 13.66 14.80 3.67
C PRO A 97 14.36 13.60 4.32
N HIS A 98 13.72 12.43 4.34
CA HIS A 98 14.26 11.20 4.96
C HIS A 98 15.11 10.35 3.99
N TRP A 99 15.20 10.73 2.72
CA TRP A 99 16.15 10.11 1.80
C TRP A 99 17.58 10.55 2.09
N GLU A 100 18.49 9.59 2.15
CA GLU A 100 19.93 9.78 2.00
C GLU A 100 20.28 9.92 0.52
N SER A 101 19.71 9.05 -0.30
CA SER A 101 19.78 9.11 -1.76
C SER A 101 18.45 8.65 -2.36
N PHE A 102 18.14 9.16 -3.55
CA PHE A 102 16.95 8.84 -4.30
C PHE A 102 17.29 8.81 -5.79
N GLU A 103 16.74 7.84 -6.49
CA GLU A 103 16.91 7.64 -7.91
C GLU A 103 15.55 7.34 -8.55
N ALA A 104 15.33 7.96 -9.71
CA ALA A 104 14.18 7.70 -10.55
C ALA A 104 14.67 7.10 -11.88
N ALA A 105 14.11 5.96 -12.25
CA ALA A 105 14.33 5.28 -13.51
C ALA A 105 12.97 4.90 -14.14
N PRO A 106 12.92 4.59 -15.44
CA PRO A 106 11.68 4.13 -16.07
C PRO A 106 11.09 2.91 -15.34
N GLY A 107 9.90 3.09 -14.75
CA GLY A 107 9.19 2.02 -14.02
C GLY A 107 9.73 1.72 -12.61
N LEU A 108 10.68 2.50 -12.11
CA LEU A 108 11.29 2.30 -10.79
C LEU A 108 11.56 3.64 -10.11
N LEU A 109 11.06 3.81 -8.89
CA LEU A 109 11.57 4.83 -7.96
C LEU A 109 12.22 4.11 -6.80
N SER A 110 13.47 4.42 -6.49
CA SER A 110 14.17 3.79 -5.38
C SER A 110 14.98 4.78 -4.59
N GLY A 111 15.19 4.48 -3.32
CA GLY A 111 16.01 5.32 -2.48
C GLY A 111 16.45 4.60 -1.23
N ARG A 112 17.50 5.17 -0.65
CA ARG A 112 18.05 4.77 0.62
C ARG A 112 17.67 5.79 1.67
N LEU A 113 17.10 5.35 2.78
CA LEU A 113 16.77 6.20 3.91
C LEU A 113 18.02 6.59 4.69
N LYS A 114 18.07 7.83 5.18
CA LYS A 114 19.07 8.30 6.15
C LYS A 114 19.20 7.33 7.31
N PRO A 115 20.37 7.08 7.90
CA PRO A 115 20.48 6.22 9.09
C PRO A 115 19.65 6.77 10.26
N LEU A 116 19.34 5.91 11.23
CA LEU A 116 18.77 6.40 12.49
C LEU A 116 19.82 7.26 13.20
N PRO A 117 19.44 8.42 13.77
CA PRO A 117 20.36 9.16 14.61
C PRO A 117 20.76 8.32 15.84
N PRO A 118 21.96 8.52 16.39
CA PRO A 118 22.46 7.71 17.51
C PRO A 118 21.60 7.84 18.77
N LEU A 119 21.04 9.03 18.99
CA LEU A 119 20.28 9.40 20.17
C LEU A 119 19.11 10.30 19.75
N PHE A 120 17.92 9.99 20.27
CA PHE A 120 16.71 10.78 20.12
C PHE A 120 15.75 10.43 21.28
N PRO A 121 14.85 11.35 21.69
CA PRO A 121 13.81 11.04 22.67
C PRO A 121 12.85 9.96 22.16
N GLU A 122 12.36 9.08 23.04
CA GLU A 122 11.46 7.97 22.67
C GLU A 122 10.22 8.45 21.92
N GLU A 123 9.69 9.62 22.29
CA GLU A 123 8.53 10.27 21.67
C GLU A 123 8.76 10.62 20.19
N GLN A 124 10.02 10.68 19.76
CA GLN A 124 10.40 10.93 18.37
C GLN A 124 10.68 9.65 17.57
N ARG A 125 10.61 8.44 18.17
CA ARG A 125 10.95 7.18 17.49
C ARG A 125 10.16 6.95 16.20
N SER A 126 8.85 7.18 16.25
CA SER A 126 7.95 7.05 15.08
C SER A 126 8.13 8.15 14.02
N LYS A 127 8.86 9.22 14.35
CA LYS A 127 9.17 10.33 13.44
C LYS A 127 10.54 10.14 12.76
N GLN A 128 11.35 9.19 13.20
CA GLN A 128 12.64 8.92 12.59
C GLN A 128 12.50 8.41 11.13
N PRO A 129 13.54 8.60 10.29
CA PRO A 129 13.58 8.04 8.95
C PRO A 129 13.24 6.55 8.95
N SER A 130 12.19 6.16 8.23
CA SER A 130 11.73 4.78 8.10
C SER A 130 10.86 4.64 6.85
N ALA A 131 10.58 3.41 6.43
CA ALA A 131 9.68 3.18 5.30
C ALA A 131 8.31 3.84 5.51
N PHE A 132 7.83 3.87 6.75
CA PHE A 132 6.57 4.52 7.10
C PHE A 132 6.58 6.04 6.91
N SER A 133 7.73 6.72 6.89
CA SER A 133 7.76 8.14 6.54
C SER A 133 7.35 8.36 5.09
N ILE A 134 7.90 7.55 4.18
CA ILE A 134 7.60 7.61 2.76
C ILE A 134 6.17 7.15 2.47
N LEU A 135 5.75 6.03 3.08
CA LEU A 135 4.38 5.53 2.96
C LEU A 135 3.36 6.54 3.48
N ARG A 136 3.65 7.23 4.59
CA ARG A 136 2.77 8.30 5.11
C ARG A 136 2.64 9.45 4.12
N ALA A 137 3.73 9.92 3.52
CA ALA A 137 3.66 10.98 2.50
C ALA A 137 2.71 10.58 1.35
N LEU A 138 2.79 9.33 0.88
CA LEU A 138 1.88 8.81 -0.14
C LEU A 138 0.43 8.70 0.36
N ILE A 139 0.20 8.19 1.57
CA ILE A 139 -1.15 8.06 2.15
C ILE A 139 -1.79 9.42 2.39
N GLU A 140 -1.04 10.40 2.89
CA GLU A 140 -1.53 11.76 3.12
C GLU A 140 -1.92 12.45 1.79
N GLU A 141 -1.18 12.20 0.71
CA GLU A 141 -1.51 12.75 -0.61
C GLU A 141 -2.91 12.33 -1.06
N PHE A 142 -3.27 11.06 -0.87
CA PHE A 142 -4.58 10.53 -1.28
C PHE A 142 -5.67 10.66 -0.21
N ARG A 143 -5.35 11.20 0.98
CA ARG A 143 -6.31 11.30 2.08
C ARG A 143 -7.42 12.29 1.75
N THR A 144 -8.66 11.83 1.88
CA THR A 144 -9.85 12.67 1.70
C THR A 144 -10.98 12.19 2.60
N PRO A 145 -11.81 13.07 3.19
CA PRO A 145 -12.97 12.64 3.97
C PRO A 145 -14.06 11.97 3.10
N LYS A 146 -13.95 12.07 1.77
CA LYS A 146 -14.94 11.54 0.81
C LYS A 146 -14.68 10.07 0.41
N ASP A 147 -13.49 9.56 0.69
CA ASP A 147 -13.06 8.22 0.30
C ASP A 147 -12.09 7.60 1.31
N SER A 148 -12.22 6.29 1.51
CA SER A 148 -11.39 5.50 2.40
C SER A 148 -11.06 4.12 1.82
N ARG A 149 -11.32 3.91 0.52
CA ARG A 149 -11.21 2.57 -0.11
C ARG A 149 -9.91 2.37 -0.88
N LEU A 150 -9.23 3.43 -1.32
CA LEU A 150 -7.94 3.34 -1.99
C LEU A 150 -6.90 2.79 -0.99
N GLY A 151 -6.20 1.72 -1.37
CA GLY A 151 -5.46 0.93 -0.39
C GLY A 151 -4.01 0.66 -0.78
N LEU A 152 -3.13 0.74 0.22
CA LEU A 152 -1.84 0.05 0.21
C LEU A 152 -2.00 -1.23 1.05
N VAL A 153 -1.92 -2.39 0.41
CA VAL A 153 -2.19 -3.67 1.07
C VAL A 153 -1.05 -4.64 0.86
N GLY A 154 -0.63 -5.32 1.91
CA GLY A 154 0.41 -6.33 1.82
C GLY A 154 0.92 -6.74 3.19
N ALA A 155 2.20 -7.11 3.25
CA ALA A 155 2.82 -7.69 4.43
C ALA A 155 3.93 -6.80 4.99
N PHE A 156 3.99 -6.78 6.32
CA PHE A 156 5.10 -6.24 7.10
C PHE A 156 5.86 -7.42 7.70
N GLY A 157 7.12 -7.60 7.29
CA GLY A 157 7.98 -8.67 7.77
C GLY A 157 8.48 -8.39 9.19
N TYR A 158 8.83 -9.45 9.92
CA TYR A 158 9.37 -9.33 11.29
C TYR A 158 10.58 -8.40 11.36
N ASP A 159 11.47 -8.50 10.37
CA ASP A 159 12.72 -7.75 10.31
C ASP A 159 12.53 -6.23 10.12
N LEU A 160 11.30 -5.77 9.82
CA LEU A 160 10.98 -4.35 9.82
C LEU A 160 11.25 -3.68 11.18
N LEU A 161 11.18 -4.45 12.28
CA LEU A 161 11.51 -3.97 13.63
C LEU A 161 12.95 -3.43 13.72
N PHE A 162 13.90 -4.00 12.98
CA PHE A 162 15.31 -3.57 12.96
C PHE A 162 15.49 -2.16 12.38
N GLN A 163 14.47 -1.58 11.74
CA GLN A 163 14.49 -0.18 11.31
C GLN A 163 14.22 0.80 12.45
N PHE A 164 13.75 0.34 13.61
CA PHE A 164 13.34 1.20 14.73
C PHE A 164 14.14 0.96 15.99
N ASP A 165 14.69 -0.23 16.15
CA ASP A 165 15.40 -0.65 17.35
C ASP A 165 16.81 -1.14 16.96
N PRO A 166 17.89 -0.69 17.63
CA PRO A 166 19.27 -1.09 17.35
C PRO A 166 19.57 -2.54 17.78
N ILE A 167 18.74 -3.50 17.34
CA ILE A 167 18.92 -4.92 17.61
C ILE A 167 19.94 -5.48 16.61
N ARG A 168 21.00 -6.12 17.10
CA ARG A 168 22.02 -6.75 16.25
C ARG A 168 21.47 -8.05 15.64
N LEU A 169 21.47 -8.13 14.31
CA LEU A 169 21.18 -9.37 13.57
C LEU A 169 22.22 -10.44 13.90
N ARG A 170 21.76 -11.62 14.33
CA ARG A 170 22.62 -12.79 14.63
C ARG A 170 22.78 -13.74 13.45
N PHE A 171 21.80 -13.78 12.55
CA PHE A 171 21.80 -14.66 11.38
C PHE A 171 21.70 -13.83 10.10
N PRO A 172 22.43 -14.21 9.04
CA PRO A 172 22.28 -13.57 7.74
C PRO A 172 20.86 -13.79 7.19
N ARG A 173 20.37 -12.82 6.41
CA ARG A 173 19.11 -12.94 5.68
C ARG A 173 19.40 -13.10 4.20
N VAL A 174 18.68 -14.01 3.55
CA VAL A 174 18.74 -14.20 2.10
C VAL A 174 17.40 -13.75 1.53
N ASP A 175 17.42 -12.73 0.67
CA ASP A 175 16.24 -12.16 -0.03
C ASP A 175 15.04 -11.78 0.87
N GLN A 176 15.29 -11.42 2.13
CA GLN A 176 14.20 -11.01 3.02
C GLN A 176 13.68 -9.63 2.65
N LYS A 177 12.35 -9.51 2.57
CA LYS A 177 11.62 -8.25 2.45
C LYS A 177 11.10 -7.88 3.84
N ASP A 178 11.44 -6.69 4.30
CA ASP A 178 10.89 -6.13 5.54
C ASP A 178 9.48 -5.60 5.30
N LEU A 179 9.19 -5.22 4.06
CA LEU A 179 7.93 -4.65 3.62
C LEU A 179 7.65 -5.09 2.19
N HIS A 180 6.43 -5.53 1.90
CA HIS A 180 5.93 -5.70 0.53
C HIS A 180 4.46 -5.29 0.48
N LEU A 181 4.19 -4.12 -0.11
CA LEU A 181 2.83 -3.58 -0.29
C LEU A 181 2.49 -3.50 -1.77
N LEU A 182 1.20 -3.62 -2.07
CA LEU A 182 0.60 -3.43 -3.38
C LEU A 182 -0.25 -2.15 -3.32
N PHE A 183 -0.09 -1.27 -4.29
CA PHE A 183 -1.02 -0.17 -4.49
C PHE A 183 -2.23 -0.70 -5.24
N CYS A 184 -3.40 -0.67 -4.62
CA CYS A 184 -4.58 -1.35 -5.10
C CYS A 184 -5.64 -0.32 -5.53
N ASP A 185 -5.80 -0.15 -6.83
CA ASP A 185 -6.71 0.79 -7.49
C ASP A 185 -7.94 0.11 -8.09
N ASP A 186 -8.04 -1.22 -7.98
CA ASP A 186 -9.23 -2.02 -8.21
C ASP A 186 -9.42 -2.92 -6.98
N ILE A 187 -10.39 -2.60 -6.12
CA ILE A 187 -10.60 -3.32 -4.85
C ILE A 187 -12.05 -3.74 -4.69
N TRP A 188 -12.22 -4.99 -4.25
CA TRP A 188 -13.48 -5.63 -3.92
C TRP A 188 -13.63 -5.80 -2.43
N PHE A 189 -14.81 -5.47 -1.91
CA PHE A 189 -15.22 -5.68 -0.53
C PHE A 189 -16.50 -6.50 -0.49
N MET A 190 -16.47 -7.66 0.16
CA MET A 190 -17.63 -8.49 0.39
C MET A 190 -17.98 -8.52 1.86
N ASP A 191 -19.10 -7.89 2.22
CA ASP A 191 -19.68 -7.97 3.56
C ASP A 191 -20.59 -9.20 3.62
N ARG A 192 -20.12 -10.26 4.29
CA ARG A 192 -20.86 -11.53 4.42
C ARG A 192 -22.10 -11.40 5.30
N LYS A 193 -22.17 -10.37 6.16
CA LYS A 193 -23.30 -10.14 7.06
C LYS A 193 -24.43 -9.42 6.34
N LYS A 194 -24.08 -8.43 5.52
CA LYS A 194 -25.06 -7.68 4.71
C LYS A 194 -25.39 -8.36 3.38
N GLU A 195 -24.62 -9.38 3.00
CA GLU A 195 -24.69 -10.04 1.70
C GLU A 195 -24.53 -9.04 0.54
N ILE A 196 -23.53 -8.17 0.65
CA ILE A 196 -23.24 -7.14 -0.36
C ILE A 196 -21.80 -7.29 -0.82
N VAL A 197 -21.59 -7.17 -2.13
CA VAL A 197 -20.27 -6.98 -2.73
C VAL A 197 -20.20 -5.57 -3.32
N GLU A 198 -19.26 -4.78 -2.83
CA GLU A 198 -18.91 -3.47 -3.36
C GLU A 198 -17.57 -3.57 -4.10
N HIS A 199 -17.49 -2.92 -5.24
CA HIS A 199 -16.28 -2.86 -6.08
C HIS A 199 -15.94 -1.40 -6.33
N PHE A 200 -14.68 -1.05 -6.11
CA PHE A 200 -14.16 0.30 -6.25
C PHE A 200 -13.01 0.29 -7.25
N GLU A 201 -13.20 1.02 -8.35
CA GLU A 201 -12.20 1.24 -9.39
C GLU A 201 -11.74 2.70 -9.32
N TYR A 202 -10.44 2.92 -9.48
CA TYR A 202 -9.83 4.23 -9.47
C TYR A 202 -9.16 4.51 -10.81
N ASP A 203 -9.42 5.68 -11.37
CA ASP A 203 -8.65 6.26 -12.48
C ASP A 203 -7.76 7.40 -11.99
#